data_AF-A0A8T4MEF8-F1
#
_entry.id   AF-A0A8T4MEF8-F1
#
_cell.length_a   1.000
_cell.length_b   1.000
_cell.length_c   1.000
_cell.angle_alpha   90.00
_cell.angle_beta   90.00
_cell.angle_gamma   90.00
#
_symmetry.space_group_name_H-M   'P 1'
#
loop_
_entity.id
_entity.type
_entity.pdbx_description
1 polymer ?
#
loop_
_entity_poly.entity_id
_entity_poly.type
_entity_poly.pdbx_seq_one_letter_code
_entity_poly.pdbx_strand_id
1 'polypeptide(L)'
;MTAYKGIKFAPLTKEEIAERYAEVQEEMGEVLEWKKEEEARLVDENVSPQARSAAKRALKKVARRINTVKGTILYWKLRNEGQSHFKANLEKNELWASLSESDKSEE
;
A
#
# COMPACT_ATOMS: atom_id res chain seq x y z
N MET A 1 9.81 36.00 -21.63
CA MET A 1 8.79 35.08 -21.09
C MET A 1 9.04 33.69 -21.65
N THR A 2 9.43 32.74 -20.82
CA THR A 2 9.56 31.33 -21.22
C THR A 2 8.14 30.76 -21.37
N ALA A 3 7.71 30.52 -22.61
CA ALA A 3 6.41 29.92 -22.89
C ALA A 3 6.30 28.52 -22.26
N TYR A 4 5.10 28.14 -21.82
CA TYR A 4 4.81 26.80 -21.33
C TYR A 4 5.19 25.78 -22.40
N LYS A 5 6.16 24.90 -22.12
CA LYS A 5 6.72 23.92 -23.07
C LYS A 5 5.85 22.66 -23.25
N GLY A 6 4.59 22.70 -22.81
CA GLY A 6 3.70 21.53 -22.83
C GLY A 6 4.00 20.53 -21.72
N ILE A 7 3.32 19.39 -21.76
CA ILE A 7 3.47 18.30 -20.80
C ILE A 7 4.78 17.56 -21.08
N LYS A 8 5.65 17.40 -20.06
CA LYS A 8 6.95 16.72 -20.19
C LYS A 8 6.84 15.20 -20.41
N PHE A 9 5.78 14.58 -19.90
CA PHE A 9 5.52 13.16 -19.99
C PHE A 9 4.07 12.92 -20.37
N ALA A 10 3.82 12.14 -21.42
CA ALA A 10 2.46 11.80 -21.79
C ALA A 10 1.71 11.17 -20.60
N PRO A 11 0.42 11.47 -20.41
CA PRO A 11 -0.40 10.74 -19.46
C PRO A 11 -0.37 9.24 -19.78
N LEU A 12 -0.43 8.41 -18.74
CA LEU A 12 -0.47 6.96 -18.91
C LEU A 12 -1.68 6.53 -19.75
N THR A 13 -1.49 5.51 -20.57
CA THR A 13 -2.59 4.85 -21.30
C THR A 13 -3.46 4.04 -20.34
N LYS A 14 -4.61 3.58 -20.84
CA LYS A 14 -5.51 2.73 -20.03
C LYS A 14 -4.86 1.40 -19.70
N GLU A 15 -4.11 0.84 -20.65
CA GLU A 15 -3.39 -0.42 -20.51
C GLU A 15 -2.31 -0.29 -19.44
N GLU A 16 -1.52 0.79 -19.47
CA GLU A 16 -0.51 1.06 -18.44
C GLU A 16 -1.15 1.24 -17.05
N ILE A 17 -2.30 1.91 -16.96
CA ILE A 17 -3.03 2.06 -15.69
C ILE A 17 -3.52 0.71 -15.17
N ALA A 18 -4.03 -0.16 -16.05
CA ALA A 18 -4.48 -1.50 -15.68
C ALA A 18 -3.33 -2.39 -15.22
N GLU A 19 -2.17 -2.32 -15.91
CA GLU A 19 -0.95 -3.02 -15.51
C GLU A 19 -0.49 -2.57 -14.11
N ARG A 20 -0.42 -1.26 -13.87
CA ARG A 20 -0.11 -0.72 -12.53
C ARG A 20 -1.10 -1.18 -11.46
N TYR A 21 -2.38 -1.30 -11.81
CA TYR A 21 -3.37 -1.80 -10.86
C TYR A 21 -3.12 -3.27 -10.51
N ALA A 22 -2.83 -4.11 -11.51
CA ALA A 22 -2.51 -5.52 -11.31
C ALA A 22 -1.22 -5.72 -10.50
N GLU A 23 -0.13 -5.00 -10.82
CA GLU A 23 1.14 -5.06 -10.09
C GLU A 23 0.95 -4.79 -8.58
N VAL A 24 0.12 -3.80 -8.25
CA VAL A 24 -0.09 -3.42 -6.85
C VAL A 24 -1.02 -4.42 -6.13
N GLN A 25 -1.91 -5.09 -6.85
CA GLN A 25 -2.67 -6.22 -6.29
C GLN A 25 -1.78 -7.41 -5.98
N GLU A 26 -0.81 -7.71 -6.86
CA GLU A 26 0.20 -8.75 -6.64
C GLU A 26 1.07 -8.41 -5.42
N GLU A 27 1.53 -7.16 -5.31
CA GLU A 27 2.28 -6.69 -4.13
C GLU A 27 1.50 -6.90 -2.82
N MET A 28 0.19 -6.68 -2.81
CA MET A 28 -0.64 -6.96 -1.64
C MET A 28 -0.64 -8.46 -1.30
N GLY A 29 -0.64 -9.33 -2.31
CA GLY A 29 -0.50 -10.77 -2.12
C GLY A 29 0.78 -11.13 -1.36
N GLU A 30 1.92 -10.63 -1.84
CA GLU A 30 3.24 -10.86 -1.22
C GLU A 30 3.29 -10.34 0.23
N VAL A 31 2.76 -9.15 0.48
CA VAL A 31 2.75 -8.55 1.83
C VAL A 31 1.87 -9.36 2.79
N LEU A 32 0.75 -9.89 2.31
CA LEU A 32 -0.12 -10.76 3.11
C LEU A 32 0.51 -12.13 3.37
N GLU A 33 1.29 -12.66 2.43
CA GLU A 33 2.09 -13.87 2.65
C GLU A 33 3.16 -13.63 3.72
N TRP A 34 3.92 -12.54 3.61
CA TRP A 34 4.88 -12.15 4.62
C TRP A 34 4.25 -12.00 6.01
N LYS A 35 3.04 -11.42 6.09
CA LYS A 35 2.28 -11.37 7.34
C LYS A 35 2.08 -12.76 7.96
N LYS A 36 1.62 -13.74 7.16
CA LYS A 36 1.35 -15.11 7.62
C LYS A 36 2.62 -15.80 8.10
N GLU A 37 3.74 -15.61 7.40
CA GLU A 37 5.03 -16.17 7.80
C GLU A 37 5.48 -15.65 9.17
N GLU A 38 5.37 -14.33 9.40
CA GLU A 38 5.76 -13.74 10.69
C GLU A 38 4.79 -14.11 11.81
N GLU A 39 3.49 -14.25 11.53
CA GLU A 39 2.50 -14.79 12.47
C GLU A 39 2.82 -16.24 12.88
N ALA A 40 3.22 -17.09 11.92
CA ALA A 40 3.63 -18.47 12.20
C ALA A 40 4.88 -18.52 13.10
N ARG A 41 5.85 -17.62 12.90
CA ARG A 41 7.05 -17.51 13.76
C ARG A 41 6.74 -17.11 15.20
N LEU A 42 5.60 -16.47 15.47
CA LEU A 42 5.22 -16.10 16.83
C LEU A 42 4.73 -17.29 17.65
N VAL A 43 4.08 -18.25 17.01
CA VAL A 43 3.50 -19.43 17.64
C VAL A 43 4.44 -20.63 17.63
N ASP A 44 5.49 -20.61 16.81
CA ASP A 44 6.51 -21.67 16.80
C ASP A 44 7.30 -21.68 18.12
N GLU A 45 7.23 -22.82 18.81
CA GLU A 45 7.91 -23.08 20.08
C GLU A 45 9.43 -23.22 19.92
N ASN A 46 9.91 -23.54 18.72
CA ASN A 46 11.33 -23.75 18.42
C ASN A 46 12.07 -22.44 18.10
N VAL A 47 11.35 -21.33 17.93
CA VAL A 47 11.93 -20.03 17.60
C VAL A 47 12.54 -19.38 18.84
N SER A 48 13.77 -18.89 18.72
CA SER A 48 14.45 -18.21 19.82
C SER A 48 13.69 -16.95 20.28
N PRO A 49 13.81 -16.54 21.55
CA PRO A 49 13.17 -15.32 22.06
C PRO A 49 13.52 -14.07 21.23
N GLN A 50 14.75 -13.98 20.73
CA GLN A 50 15.21 -12.87 19.88
C GLN A 50 14.49 -12.87 18.52
N ALA A 51 14.38 -14.04 17.89
CA ALA A 51 13.68 -14.18 16.61
C ALA A 51 12.18 -13.90 16.76
N ARG A 52 11.55 -14.36 17.86
CA ARG A 52 10.15 -14.03 18.18
C ARG A 52 9.96 -12.53 18.38
N SER A 53 10.88 -11.86 19.08
CA SER A 53 10.88 -10.41 19.25
C SER A 53 11.05 -9.66 17.92
N ALA A 54 11.88 -10.18 17.02
CA ALA A 54 12.05 -9.64 15.67
C ALA A 54 10.77 -9.79 14.84
N ALA A 55 10.12 -10.95 14.87
CA ALA A 55 8.84 -11.20 14.20
C ALA A 55 7.74 -10.23 14.68
N LYS A 56 7.63 -9.97 15.99
CA LYS A 56 6.70 -8.95 16.52
C LYS A 56 6.94 -7.56 15.93
N ARG A 57 8.20 -7.16 15.78
CA ARG A 57 8.56 -5.87 15.13
C ARG A 57 8.29 -5.90 13.64
N ALA A 58 8.53 -7.03 12.97
CA ALA A 58 8.23 -7.22 11.56
C ALA A 58 6.73 -7.07 11.30
N LEU A 59 5.86 -7.68 12.10
CA LEU A 59 4.40 -7.54 11.97
C LEU A 59 3.93 -6.08 12.06
N LYS A 60 4.51 -5.26 12.95
CA LYS A 60 4.22 -3.82 12.98
C LYS A 60 4.59 -3.11 11.67
N LYS A 61 5.70 -3.51 11.04
CA LYS A 61 6.12 -2.97 9.72
C LYS A 61 5.22 -3.47 8.60
N VAL A 62 4.84 -4.75 8.63
CA VAL A 62 3.93 -5.35 7.67
C VAL A 62 2.57 -4.67 7.70
N ALA A 63 2.00 -4.40 8.89
CA ALA A 63 0.76 -3.65 9.03
C ALA A 63 0.82 -2.28 8.35
N ARG A 64 1.91 -1.52 8.56
CA ARG A 64 2.13 -0.23 7.88
C ARG A 64 2.27 -0.40 6.36
N ARG A 65 2.92 -1.47 5.89
CA ARG A 65 3.02 -1.76 4.45
C ARG A 65 1.64 -2.08 3.86
N ILE A 66 0.83 -2.90 4.53
CA ILE A 66 -0.55 -3.19 4.12
C ILE A 66 -1.34 -1.89 3.96
N ASN A 67 -1.27 -0.97 4.92
CA ASN A 67 -1.94 0.33 4.83
C ASN A 67 -1.44 1.17 3.65
N THR A 68 -0.14 1.16 3.40
CA THR A 68 0.46 1.83 2.23
C THR A 68 -0.07 1.26 0.92
N VAL A 69 -0.03 -0.06 0.76
CA VAL A 69 -0.46 -0.76 -0.45
C VAL A 69 -1.97 -0.59 -0.66
N LYS A 70 -2.80 -0.64 0.39
CA LYS A 70 -4.24 -0.34 0.31
C LYS A 70 -4.51 1.03 -0.32
N GLY A 71 -3.77 2.07 0.08
CA GLY A 71 -3.89 3.40 -0.52
C GLY A 71 -3.49 3.43 -1.99
N THR A 72 -2.43 2.69 -2.35
CA THR A 72 -1.98 2.58 -3.74
C THR A 72 -2.98 1.80 -4.61
N ILE A 73 -3.58 0.71 -4.08
CA ILE A 73 -4.66 -0.05 -4.72
C ILE A 73 -5.86 0.86 -4.97
N LEU A 74 -6.30 1.61 -3.95
CA LEU A 74 -7.44 2.53 -4.09
C LEU A 74 -7.19 3.56 -5.19
N TYR A 75 -5.99 4.16 -5.18
CA TYR A 75 -5.59 5.12 -6.20
C TYR A 75 -5.66 4.52 -7.62
N TRP A 76 -5.02 3.38 -7.86
CA TRP A 76 -4.99 2.78 -9.19
C TRP A 76 -6.35 2.21 -9.61
N LYS A 77 -7.14 1.69 -8.68
CA LYS A 77 -8.53 1.29 -8.93
C LYS A 77 -9.34 2.45 -9.49
N LEU A 78 -9.33 3.60 -8.80
CA LEU A 78 -10.06 4.79 -9.23
C LEU A 78 -9.58 5.30 -10.60
N ARG A 79 -8.26 5.24 -10.84
CA ARG A 79 -7.68 5.59 -12.14
C ARG A 79 -8.12 4.64 -13.26
N ASN A 80 -8.18 3.34 -12.97
CA ASN A 80 -8.65 2.31 -13.89
C ASN A 80 -10.14 2.47 -14.21
N GLU A 81 -10.93 2.93 -13.24
CA GLU A 81 -12.34 3.31 -13.39
C GLU A 81 -12.54 4.64 -14.14
N GLY A 82 -11.46 5.32 -14.56
CA GLY A 82 -11.51 6.56 -15.34
C GLY A 82 -11.61 7.84 -14.51
N GLN A 83 -11.44 7.76 -13.18
CA GLN A 83 -11.38 8.96 -12.34
C GLN A 83 -10.09 9.75 -12.58
N SER A 84 -10.15 11.06 -12.30
CA SER A 84 -8.98 11.93 -12.44
C SER A 84 -7.90 11.63 -11.39
N HIS A 85 -6.65 11.97 -11.72
CA HIS A 85 -5.54 11.95 -10.76
C HIS A 85 -5.85 12.71 -9.47
N PHE A 86 -6.55 13.85 -9.58
CA PHE A 86 -6.89 14.67 -8.44
C PHE A 86 -7.82 13.94 -7.47
N LYS A 87 -8.93 13.39 -7.99
CA LYS A 87 -9.90 12.66 -7.17
C LYS A 87 -9.27 11.40 -6.55
N ALA A 88 -8.53 10.62 -7.33
CA ALA A 88 -7.86 9.43 -6.82
C ALA A 88 -6.87 9.74 -5.68
N ASN A 89 -6.18 10.88 -5.74
CA ASN A 89 -5.30 11.33 -4.64
C ASN A 89 -6.08 11.81 -3.41
N LEU A 90 -7.20 12.50 -3.60
CA LEU A 90 -8.04 12.94 -2.48
C LEU A 90 -8.52 11.74 -1.66
N GLU A 91 -9.11 10.75 -2.33
CA GLU A 91 -9.63 9.52 -1.72
C GLU A 91 -8.52 8.71 -1.02
N LYS A 92 -7.32 8.64 -1.64
CA LYS A 92 -6.15 8.01 -1.02
C LYS A 92 -5.76 8.73 0.28
N ASN A 93 -5.77 10.06 0.29
CA ASN A 93 -5.41 10.85 1.47
C ASN A 93 -6.47 10.71 2.58
N GLU A 94 -7.75 10.67 2.22
CA GLU A 94 -8.84 10.42 3.17
C GLU A 94 -8.70 9.05 3.82
N LEU A 95 -8.40 8.01 3.04
CA LEU A 95 -8.11 6.67 3.57
C LEU A 95 -6.90 6.69 4.52
N TRP A 96 -5.84 7.42 4.18
CA TRP A 96 -4.68 7.55 5.07
C TRP A 96 -5.01 8.27 6.36
N ALA A 97 -5.83 9.32 6.32
CA ALA A 97 -6.30 10.00 7.51
C ALA A 97 -7.10 9.04 8.41
N SER A 98 -8.05 8.29 7.86
CA SER A 98 -8.85 7.34 8.64
C SER A 98 -8.01 6.22 9.26
N LEU A 99 -7.02 5.69 8.53
CA LEU A 99 -6.12 4.66 9.06
C LEU A 99 -5.21 5.22 10.17
N SER A 100 -4.79 6.48 10.05
CA SER A 100 -3.98 7.13 11.09
C SER A 100 -4.78 7.42 12.36
N GLU A 101 -6.08 7.69 12.24
CA GLU A 101 -6.98 7.86 13.38
C GLU A 101 -7.24 6.52 14.07
N SER A 102 -7.47 5.44 13.32
CA SER A 102 -7.62 4.11 13.90
C SER A 102 -6.37 3.66 14.64
N ASP A 103 -5.19 3.86 14.05
CA ASP A 103 -3.91 3.49 14.68
C ASP A 103 -3.70 4.24 16.02
N LYS A 104 -4.16 5.49 16.14
CA LYS A 104 -4.08 6.26 17.40
C LYS A 104 -5.11 5.83 18.44
N SER A 105 -6.22 5.23 18.01
CA SER A 105 -7.28 4.76 18.92
C SER A 105 -6.99 3.38 19.52
N GLU A 106 -6.07 2.61 18.90
CA GLU A 106 -5.65 1.28 19.33
C GLU A 106 -4.38 1.28 20.22
N GLU A 107 -3.79 2.46 20.48
CA GLU A 107 -2.58 2.65 21.30
C GLU A 107 -2.93 3.12 22.72
#